data_AF-A0A6J4KEX6-F1
#
_entry.id   AF-A0A6J4KEX6-F1
#
_cell.length_a   1.000
_cell.length_b   1.000
_cell.length_c   1.000
_cell.angle_alpha   90.00
_cell.angle_beta   90.00
_cell.angle_gamma   90.00
#
_symmetry.space_group_name_H-M   'P 1'
#
loop_
_entity.id
_entity.type
_entity.pdbx_description
1 polymer ?
#
loop_
_entity_poly.entity_id
_entity_poly.type
_entity_poly.pdbx_seq_one_letter_code
_entity_poly.pdbx_strand_id
1 'polypeptide(L)'
;MSIEQQAAGGSEARLTPADVQQVTFPRSTMLHPGYSEGDVDRFLDRVGAELSRLQAENAELQGQVSDLAQRLQAAESRPGPSDQAVGILAAAQQTADQYVAEAEAFSRVMTSEAREQYEDQLRQAREKAGAIIQAAQEAAQDAVAADVEARP
;
A
#
# COMPACT_ATOMS: atom_id res chain seq x y z
N MET A 1 -26.11 -8.89 -9.71
CA MET A 1 -27.07 -8.82 -10.82
C MET A 1 -26.36 -8.07 -11.92
N SER A 2 -26.09 -8.79 -13.00
CA SER A 2 -24.99 -8.53 -13.94
C SER A 2 -25.25 -7.34 -14.84
N ILE A 3 -24.23 -6.49 -14.96
CA ILE A 3 -24.19 -5.33 -15.83
C ILE A 3 -24.21 -5.81 -17.27
N GLU A 4 -25.17 -5.25 -18.02
CA GLU A 4 -25.32 -5.34 -19.46
C GLU A 4 -23.99 -5.16 -20.17
N GLN A 5 -23.53 -6.22 -20.83
CA GLN A 5 -22.58 -6.11 -21.92
C GLN A 5 -23.35 -6.38 -23.22
N GLN A 6 -24.16 -5.39 -23.59
CA GLN A 6 -24.67 -5.22 -24.94
C GLN A 6 -23.63 -4.43 -25.74
N ALA A 7 -22.72 -5.17 -26.37
CA ALA A 7 -21.91 -4.77 -27.53
C ALA A 7 -21.43 -6.10 -28.16
N ALA A 8 -21.79 -6.53 -29.36
CA ALA A 8 -22.21 -5.80 -30.55
C ALA A 8 -23.14 -6.70 -31.38
N GLY A 9 -24.30 -6.17 -31.76
CA GLY A 9 -24.99 -6.61 -32.97
C GLY A 9 -24.20 -6.11 -34.17
N GLY A 10 -23.70 -7.01 -35.02
CA GLY A 10 -22.95 -6.63 -36.21
C GLY A 10 -21.85 -7.61 -36.63
N SER A 11 -22.18 -8.87 -36.84
CA SER A 11 -21.51 -9.69 -37.85
C SER A 11 -22.58 -10.64 -38.34
N GLU A 12 -22.92 -10.55 -39.62
CA GLU A 12 -23.54 -11.67 -40.35
C GLU A 12 -22.89 -12.96 -39.84
N ALA A 13 -23.69 -13.94 -39.43
CA ALA A 13 -23.22 -15.16 -38.77
C ALA A 13 -21.92 -15.63 -39.41
N ARG A 14 -20.79 -15.47 -38.68
CA ARG A 14 -19.45 -15.65 -39.27
C ARG A 14 -19.40 -17.04 -39.87
N LEU A 15 -19.14 -17.09 -41.18
CA LEU A 15 -19.05 -18.34 -41.93
C LEU A 15 -18.11 -19.29 -41.17
N THR A 16 -18.58 -20.49 -40.87
CA THR A 16 -17.76 -21.55 -40.29
C THR A 16 -17.24 -22.47 -41.41
N PRO A 17 -16.16 -23.23 -41.16
CA PRO A 17 -15.71 -24.25 -42.11
C PRO A 17 -16.80 -25.24 -42.48
N ALA A 18 -17.68 -25.58 -41.53
CA ALA A 18 -18.82 -26.44 -41.75
C ALA A 18 -19.87 -25.78 -42.65
N ASP A 19 -20.12 -24.47 -42.49
CA ASP A 19 -21.05 -23.73 -43.36
C ASP A 19 -20.56 -23.72 -44.81
N VAL A 20 -19.24 -23.60 -45.03
CA VAL A 20 -18.63 -23.67 -46.37
C VAL A 20 -18.84 -25.05 -47.01
N GLN A 21 -18.71 -26.12 -46.23
CA GLN A 21 -18.84 -27.50 -46.72
C GLN A 21 -20.30 -27.92 -46.94
N GLN A 22 -21.25 -27.31 -46.23
CA GLN A 22 -22.67 -27.64 -46.33
C GLN A 22 -23.42 -26.77 -47.36
N VAL A 23 -22.76 -25.77 -47.93
CA VAL A 23 -23.35 -24.93 -48.98
C VAL A 23 -23.72 -25.79 -50.19
N THR A 24 -24.98 -25.67 -50.62
CA THR A 24 -25.50 -26.32 -51.81
C THR A 24 -25.81 -25.28 -52.88
N PHE A 25 -25.20 -25.43 -54.07
CA PHE A 25 -25.48 -24.57 -55.22
C PHE A 25 -26.57 -25.18 -56.12
N PRO A 26 -27.44 -24.36 -56.74
CA PRO A 26 -28.43 -24.85 -57.71
C PRO A 26 -27.73 -25.38 -58.97
N ARG A 27 -28.29 -26.46 -59.54
CA ARG A 27 -27.72 -27.09 -60.75
C ARG A 27 -27.80 -26.17 -61.96
N SER A 28 -26.76 -26.22 -62.80
CA SER A 28 -26.70 -25.52 -64.09
C SER A 28 -27.90 -25.87 -64.97
N THR A 29 -28.51 -24.87 -65.60
CA THR A 29 -29.64 -25.04 -66.54
C THR A 29 -29.16 -25.08 -67.98
N MET A 30 -29.92 -25.68 -68.90
CA MET A 30 -29.53 -25.85 -70.32
C MET A 30 -29.20 -24.54 -71.05
N LEU A 31 -29.67 -23.40 -70.53
CA LEU A 31 -29.51 -22.06 -71.12
C LEU A 31 -28.24 -21.33 -70.63
N HIS A 32 -27.62 -21.79 -69.54
CA HIS A 32 -26.43 -21.18 -68.95
C HIS A 32 -25.44 -22.26 -68.48
N PRO A 33 -24.26 -22.40 -69.13
CA PRO A 33 -23.19 -23.23 -68.59
C PRO A 33 -22.78 -22.68 -67.23
N GLY A 34 -22.99 -23.45 -66.16
CA GLY A 34 -22.53 -23.09 -64.81
C GLY A 34 -21.15 -23.67 -64.50
N TYR A 35 -20.69 -23.43 -63.28
CA TYR A 35 -19.42 -23.97 -62.80
C TYR A 35 -19.42 -25.51 -62.76
N SER A 36 -18.25 -26.10 -62.92
CA SER A 36 -18.01 -27.55 -62.75
C SER A 36 -18.14 -27.90 -61.28
N GLU A 37 -19.06 -28.81 -60.94
CA GLU A 37 -19.30 -29.28 -59.56
C GLU A 37 -18.00 -29.74 -58.89
N GLY A 38 -17.21 -30.57 -59.57
CA GLY A 38 -15.94 -31.06 -59.03
C GLY A 38 -14.86 -29.99 -58.82
N ASP A 39 -14.90 -28.87 -59.55
CA ASP A 39 -13.96 -27.76 -59.32
C ASP A 39 -14.45 -26.84 -58.19
N VAL A 40 -15.76 -26.70 -58.04
CA VAL A 40 -16.39 -26.00 -56.90
C VAL A 40 -16.11 -26.76 -55.60
N ASP A 41 -16.28 -28.08 -55.58
CA ASP A 41 -16.03 -28.91 -54.39
C ASP A 41 -14.59 -28.78 -53.90
N ARG A 42 -13.61 -28.90 -54.80
CA ARG A 42 -12.18 -28.70 -54.46
C ARG A 42 -11.89 -27.30 -53.93
N PHE A 43 -12.59 -26.29 -54.44
CA PHE A 43 -12.45 -24.92 -53.95
C PHE A 43 -13.05 -24.78 -52.54
N LEU A 44 -14.23 -25.34 -52.28
CA LEU A 44 -14.86 -25.33 -50.96
C LEU A 44 -14.01 -26.07 -49.92
N ASP A 45 -13.39 -27.20 -50.26
CA ASP A 45 -12.46 -27.92 -49.38
C ASP A 45 -11.28 -27.04 -48.99
N ARG A 46 -10.67 -26.36 -49.97
CA ARG A 46 -9.54 -25.45 -49.75
C ARG A 46 -9.94 -24.26 -48.86
N VAL A 47 -11.10 -23.67 -49.11
CA VAL A 47 -11.63 -22.55 -48.31
C VAL A 47 -11.96 -23.00 -46.89
N GLY A 48 -12.59 -24.16 -46.72
CA GLY A 48 -12.91 -24.73 -45.41
C GLY A 48 -11.66 -25.02 -44.58
N ALA A 49 -10.62 -25.59 -45.21
CA ALA A 49 -9.34 -25.84 -44.56
C ALA A 49 -8.66 -24.53 -44.10
N GLU A 50 -8.63 -23.52 -44.97
CA GLU A 50 -8.02 -22.23 -44.65
C GLU A 50 -8.79 -21.46 -43.57
N LEU A 51 -10.12 -21.50 -43.62
CA LEU A 51 -10.97 -20.90 -42.59
C LEU A 51 -10.78 -21.59 -41.23
N SER A 52 -10.62 -22.91 -41.21
CA SER A 52 -10.31 -23.67 -39.98
C SER A 52 -8.95 -23.24 -39.41
N ARG A 53 -7.93 -23.10 -40.28
CA ARG A 53 -6.59 -22.63 -39.91
C ARG A 53 -6.65 -21.23 -39.30
N LEU A 54 -7.31 -20.29 -39.97
CA LEU A 54 -7.46 -18.91 -39.52
C LEU A 54 -8.23 -18.81 -38.21
N GLN A 55 -9.27 -19.62 -38.02
CA GLN A 55 -10.02 -19.65 -36.76
C GLN A 55 -9.17 -20.18 -35.60
N ALA A 56 -8.38 -21.24 -35.82
CA ALA A 56 -7.47 -21.76 -34.82
C ALA A 56 -6.38 -20.74 -34.45
N GLU A 57 -5.76 -20.10 -35.44
CA GLU A 57 -4.77 -19.04 -35.24
C GLU A 57 -5.38 -17.83 -34.50
N ASN A 58 -6.61 -17.44 -34.85
CA ASN A 58 -7.28 -16.35 -34.15
C ASN A 58 -7.59 -16.69 -32.69
N ALA A 59 -8.03 -17.91 -32.40
CA ALA A 59 -8.26 -18.38 -31.04
C ALA A 59 -6.97 -18.41 -30.21
N GLU A 60 -5.86 -18.85 -30.81
CA GLU A 60 -4.54 -18.82 -30.17
C GLU A 60 -4.10 -17.37 -29.87
N LEU A 61 -4.19 -16.48 -30.85
CA LEU A 61 -3.84 -15.06 -30.69
C LEU A 61 -4.71 -14.37 -29.62
N GLN A 62 -6.01 -14.64 -29.59
CA GLN A 62 -6.90 -14.15 -28.53
C GLN A 62 -6.47 -14.66 -27.16
N GLY A 63 -6.06 -15.93 -27.06
CA GLY A 63 -5.51 -16.51 -25.83
C GLY A 63 -4.22 -15.80 -25.39
N GLN A 64 -3.30 -15.54 -26.32
CA GLN A 64 -2.06 -14.80 -26.05
C GLN A 64 -2.33 -13.36 -25.60
N VAL A 65 -3.25 -12.65 -26.26
CA VAL A 65 -3.65 -11.29 -25.86
C VAL A 65 -4.25 -11.29 -24.46
N SER A 66 -5.11 -12.26 -24.14
CA SER A 66 -5.69 -12.38 -22.80
C SER A 66 -4.63 -12.62 -21.73
N ASP A 67 -3.67 -13.52 -21.97
CA ASP A 67 -2.56 -13.79 -21.04
C ASP A 67 -1.65 -12.57 -20.88
N LEU A 68 -1.29 -11.89 -21.97
CA LEU A 68 -0.51 -10.66 -21.92
C LEU A 68 -1.22 -9.54 -21.16
N ALA A 69 -2.53 -9.37 -21.39
CA ALA A 69 -3.34 -8.40 -20.66
C ALA A 69 -3.37 -8.71 -19.15
N GLN A 70 -3.53 -9.98 -18.77
CA GLN A 70 -3.49 -10.41 -17.36
C GLN A 70 -2.11 -10.14 -16.73
N ARG A 71 -1.02 -10.41 -17.45
CA ARG A 71 0.34 -10.13 -16.98
C ARG A 71 0.60 -8.65 -16.80
N LEU A 72 0.14 -7.82 -17.75
CA LEU A 72 0.28 -6.37 -17.66
C LEU A 72 -0.50 -5.83 -16.46
N GLN A 73 -1.75 -6.26 -16.28
CA GLN A 73 -2.57 -5.86 -15.13
C GLN A 73 -1.94 -6.27 -13.80
N ALA A 74 -1.36 -7.46 -13.71
CA ALA A 74 -0.63 -7.92 -12.53
C ALA A 74 0.63 -7.08 -12.27
N ALA A 75 1.33 -6.65 -13.33
CA ALA A 75 2.49 -5.78 -13.21
C ALA A 75 2.11 -4.35 -12.76
N GLU A 76 1.01 -3.80 -13.28
CA GLU A 76 0.48 -2.48 -12.90
C GLU A 76 -0.07 -2.45 -11.47
N SER A 77 -0.63 -3.56 -10.98
CA SER A 77 -1.14 -3.67 -9.61
C SER A 77 -0.02 -3.70 -8.56
N ARG A 78 1.23 -3.89 -9.00
CA ARG A 78 2.38 -3.95 -8.11
C ARG A 78 2.86 -2.51 -7.86
N PRO A 79 2.91 -2.05 -6.59
CA PRO A 79 3.34 -0.69 -6.30
C PRO A 79 4.72 -0.44 -6.89
N GLY A 80 4.88 0.70 -7.56
CA GLY A 80 6.14 1.06 -8.19
C GLY A 80 7.25 1.18 -7.14
N PRO A 81 8.53 1.02 -7.52
CA PRO A 81 9.65 1.24 -6.59
C PRO A 81 9.59 2.61 -5.89
N SER A 82 9.05 3.62 -6.57
CA SER A 82 8.77 4.95 -6.01
C SER A 82 7.72 4.92 -4.91
N ASP A 83 6.60 4.22 -5.10
CA ASP A 83 5.51 4.17 -4.13
C ASP A 83 5.93 3.42 -2.88
N GLN A 84 6.73 2.35 -3.06
CA GLN A 84 7.35 1.64 -1.95
C GLN A 84 8.32 2.52 -1.17
N ALA A 85 9.17 3.29 -1.85
CA ALA A 85 10.09 4.22 -1.21
C ALA A 85 9.34 5.34 -0.46
N VAL A 86 8.27 5.89 -1.03
CA VAL A 86 7.40 6.87 -0.37
C VAL A 86 6.78 6.27 0.90
N GLY A 87 6.30 5.03 0.84
CA GLY A 87 5.77 4.33 2.01
C GLY A 87 6.80 4.13 3.12
N ILE A 88 8.04 3.75 2.77
CA ILE A 88 9.14 3.60 3.74
C ILE A 88 9.51 4.95 4.36
N LEU A 89 9.62 6.01 3.55
CA LEU A 89 9.93 7.35 4.04
C LEU A 89 8.83 7.88 4.96
N ALA A 90 7.56 7.66 4.63
CA ALA A 90 6.44 8.04 5.47
C ALA A 90 6.46 7.30 6.82
N ALA A 91 6.73 5.99 6.82
CA ALA A 91 6.88 5.20 8.05
C ALA A 91 8.08 5.65 8.89
N ALA A 92 9.21 5.98 8.24
CA ALA A 92 10.38 6.52 8.92
C ALA A 92 10.10 7.89 9.54
N GLN A 93 9.40 8.77 8.82
CA GLN A 93 9.01 10.10 9.33
C GLN A 93 8.09 9.96 10.54
N GLN A 94 7.05 9.13 10.46
CA GLN A 94 6.15 8.88 11.58
C GLN A 94 6.91 8.37 12.82
N THR A 95 7.89 7.47 12.60
CA THR A 95 8.73 6.95 13.67
C THR A 95 9.61 8.05 14.27
N ALA A 96 10.22 8.89 13.44
CA ALA A 96 11.03 10.02 13.90
C ALA A 96 10.20 11.01 14.73
N ASP A 97 9.00 11.36 14.27
CA ASP A 97 8.09 12.26 14.98
C ASP A 97 7.70 11.68 16.35
N GLN A 98 7.49 10.36 16.42
CA GLN A 98 7.18 9.68 17.67
C GLN A 98 8.37 9.70 18.65
N TYR A 99 9.60 9.46 18.18
CA TYR A 99 10.81 9.58 19.01
C TYR A 99 11.02 11.01 19.53
N VAL A 100 10.75 12.02 18.70
CA VAL A 100 10.85 13.43 19.13
C VAL A 100 9.83 13.72 20.23
N ALA A 101 8.57 13.30 20.05
CA ALA A 101 7.53 13.49 21.05
C ALA A 101 7.86 12.80 22.38
N GLU A 102 8.39 11.58 22.32
CA GLU A 102 8.83 10.84 23.51
C GLU A 102 10.00 11.51 24.21
N ALA A 103 11.01 11.96 23.46
CA ALA A 103 12.16 12.67 24.01
C ALA A 103 11.75 13.99 24.68
N GLU A 104 10.83 14.75 24.09
CA GLU A 104 10.29 15.97 24.68
C GLU A 104 9.47 15.70 25.95
N ALA A 105 8.69 14.62 25.98
CA ALA A 105 7.94 14.22 27.17
C ALA A 105 8.90 13.82 28.30
N PHE A 106 9.89 12.99 28.00
CA PHE A 106 10.92 12.58 28.96
C PHE A 106 11.71 13.78 29.49
N SER A 107 12.14 14.69 28.62
CA SER A 107 12.86 15.91 29.01
C SER A 107 12.05 16.79 29.97
N ARG A 108 10.75 16.93 29.72
CA ARG A 108 9.85 17.68 30.61
C ARG A 108 9.78 17.06 32.00
N VAL A 109 9.62 15.74 32.08
CA VAL A 109 9.59 15.00 33.35
C VAL A 109 10.91 15.12 34.10
N MET A 110 12.04 14.88 33.44
CA MET A 110 13.37 15.01 34.06
C MET A 110 13.61 16.43 34.60
N THR A 111 13.14 17.45 33.89
CA THR A 111 13.31 18.85 34.33
C THR A 111 12.43 19.16 35.55
N SER A 112 11.20 18.65 35.61
CA SER A 112 10.35 18.83 36.80
C SER A 112 10.91 18.09 38.00
N GLU A 113 11.33 16.83 37.83
CA GLU A 113 11.91 16.03 38.92
C GLU A 113 13.21 16.67 39.46
N ALA A 114 14.10 17.14 38.57
CA ALA A 114 15.31 17.82 38.99
C ALA A 114 15.03 19.10 39.78
N ARG A 115 13.98 19.87 39.41
CA ARG A 115 13.56 21.06 40.15
C ARG A 115 13.03 20.69 41.54
N GLU A 116 12.17 19.70 41.64
CA GLU A 116 11.62 19.24 42.92
C GLU A 116 12.74 18.75 43.85
N GLN A 117 13.69 17.96 43.33
CA GLN A 117 14.85 17.49 44.10
C GLN A 117 15.74 18.65 44.57
N TYR A 118 15.98 19.64 43.70
CA TYR A 118 16.76 20.82 44.07
C TYR A 118 16.08 21.64 45.17
N GLU A 119 14.77 21.87 45.05
CA GLU A 119 13.99 22.60 46.04
C GLU A 119 13.97 21.88 47.40
N ASP A 120 13.86 20.55 47.39
CA ASP A 120 13.93 19.75 48.62
C ASP A 120 15.30 19.82 49.28
N GLN A 121 16.39 19.65 48.51
CA GLN A 121 17.75 19.81 49.03
C GLN A 121 17.99 21.19 49.63
N LEU A 122 17.50 22.24 48.96
CA LEU A 122 17.61 23.62 49.44
C LEU A 122 16.82 23.83 50.75
N ARG A 123 15.63 23.23 50.85
CA ARG A 123 14.82 23.26 52.07
C ARG A 123 15.54 22.58 53.23
N GLN A 124 16.02 21.34 53.03
CA GLN A 124 16.76 20.58 54.04
C GLN A 124 18.02 21.32 54.50
N ALA A 125 18.77 21.93 53.57
CA ALA A 125 19.96 22.70 53.89
C ALA A 125 19.62 23.93 54.76
N ARG A 126 18.54 24.64 54.43
CA ARG A 126 18.05 25.80 55.20
C ARG A 126 17.60 25.39 56.60
N GLU A 127 16.84 24.31 56.73
CA GLU A 127 16.39 23.78 58.02
C GLU A 127 17.57 23.41 58.92
N LYS A 128 18.55 22.66 58.37
CA LYS A 128 19.79 22.31 59.09
C LYS A 128 20.58 23.54 59.52
N ALA A 129 20.76 24.51 58.63
CA ALA A 129 21.46 25.76 58.96
C ALA A 129 20.74 26.54 60.07
N GLY A 130 19.40 26.63 60.01
CA GLY A 130 18.59 27.26 61.03
C GLY A 130 18.73 26.58 62.40
N ALA A 131 18.68 25.24 62.44
CA ALA A 131 18.87 24.47 63.66
C ALA A 131 20.26 24.70 64.29
N ILE A 132 21.32 24.77 63.46
CA ILE A 132 22.68 25.06 63.94
C ILE A 132 22.76 26.47 64.54
N ILE A 133 22.18 27.47 63.87
CA ILE A 133 22.17 28.86 64.37
C ILE A 133 21.42 28.96 65.69
N GLN A 134 20.24 28.32 65.79
CA GLN A 134 19.44 28.32 67.02
C GLN A 134 20.18 27.66 68.18
N ALA A 135 20.75 26.46 67.97
CA ALA A 135 21.51 25.76 69.00
C ALA A 135 22.73 26.58 69.48
N ALA A 136 23.41 27.28 68.57
CA ALA A 136 24.52 28.16 68.93
C ALA A 136 24.06 29.38 69.75
N GLN A 137 22.89 29.95 69.44
CA GLN A 137 22.30 31.06 70.20
C GLN A 137 21.87 30.64 71.60
N GLU A 138 21.20 29.50 71.74
CA GLU A 138 20.81 28.94 73.03
C GLU A 138 22.05 28.70 73.91
N ALA A 139 23.07 28.03 73.37
CA ALA A 139 24.32 27.81 74.10
C ALA A 139 25.03 29.12 74.51
N ALA A 140 24.98 30.16 73.66
CA ALA A 140 25.53 31.47 73.99
C ALA A 140 24.72 32.18 75.09
N GLN A 141 23.40 32.07 75.07
CA GLN A 141 22.53 32.62 76.12
C GLN A 141 22.77 31.94 77.47
N ASP A 142 22.88 30.61 77.49
CA ASP A 142 23.17 29.83 78.69
C ASP A 142 24.53 30.21 79.29
N ALA A 143 25.55 30.39 78.44
CA ALA A 143 26.87 30.83 78.89
C ALA A 143 26.85 32.24 79.49
N VAL A 144 26.08 33.17 78.89
CA VAL A 144 25.91 34.53 79.44
C VAL A 144 25.13 34.50 80.75
N ALA A 145 24.09 33.67 80.86
CA ALA A 145 23.32 33.52 82.10
C ALA A 145 24.19 32.97 83.24
N ALA A 146 25.02 31.96 82.95
CA ALA A 146 25.96 31.40 83.92
C ALA A 146 27.04 32.40 84.38
N ASP A 147 27.54 33.25 83.48
CA ASP A 147 28.51 34.31 83.83
C ASP A 147 27.88 35.43 84.68
N VAL A 148 26.61 35.79 84.40
CA VAL A 148 25.85 36.76 85.20
C VAL A 148 25.57 36.24 86.62
N GLU A 149 25.32 34.93 86.77
CA GLU A 149 25.07 34.30 88.08
C GLU A 149 26.36 34.08 88.90
N ALA A 150 27.53 34.07 88.25
CA ALA A 150 28.84 33.90 88.89
C ALA A 150 29.50 35.21 89.38
N ARG A 151 28.92 36.38 89.11
CA ARG A 151 29.39 37.67 89.67
C ARG A 151 28.67 37.96 91.00
N PRO A 152 29.42 38.24 92.10
CA PRO A 152 28.88 38.37 93.46
C PRO A 152 28.04 39.63 93.69
#